data_AF-A0A845LI18-F1
#
_entry.id   AF-A0A845LI18-F1
#
_cell.length_a   1.000
_cell.length_b   1.000
_cell.length_c   1.000
_cell.angle_alpha   90.00
_cell.angle_beta   90.00
_cell.angle_gamma   90.00
#
_symmetry.space_group_name_H-M   'P 1'
#
loop_
_entity.id
_entity.type
_entity.pdbx_description
1 polymer ?
#
loop_
_entity_poly.entity_id
_entity_poly.type
_entity_poly.pdbx_seq_one_letter_code
_entity_poly.pdbx_strand_id
1 'polypeptide(L)'
;PGPDGRNVWQMRMAGLDNVKLLYGGLAYWKELGYEVTKDAAPAPTPSTGLVLKDFDESYRATKDYVKENLDKTVIIDVRTEKEFKGSQDAGEARGGHIKGAKMLLWKDLLNENATPKSPEEIKEIMAAAGVTPEDDFVVY
;
A
#
# COMPACT_ATOMS: atom_id res chain seq x y z
N PRO A 1 -4.79 -6.14 -4.63
CA PRO A 1 -4.14 -5.13 -5.49
C PRO A 1 -4.02 -3.78 -4.78
N GLY A 2 -3.22 -2.83 -5.28
CA GLY A 2 -2.96 -1.53 -4.60
C GLY A 2 -4.20 -0.82 -4.01
N PRO A 3 -5.33 -0.71 -4.73
CA PRO A 3 -6.56 -0.13 -4.19
C PRO A 3 -7.15 -0.89 -2.99
N ASP A 4 -7.07 -2.22 -2.98
CA ASP A 4 -7.57 -3.03 -1.85
C ASP A 4 -6.76 -2.76 -0.59
N GLY A 5 -5.42 -2.70 -0.73
CA GLY A 5 -4.52 -2.36 0.38
C GLY A 5 -4.83 -1.00 0.97
N ARG A 6 -5.09 0.00 0.12
CA ARG A 6 -5.54 1.32 0.55
C ARG A 6 -6.87 1.27 1.30
N ASN A 7 -7.86 0.50 0.83
CA ASN A 7 -9.14 0.36 1.54
C ASN A 7 -8.95 -0.21 2.95
N VAL A 8 -8.11 -1.25 3.10
CA VAL A 8 -7.81 -1.83 4.41
C VAL A 8 -7.07 -0.85 5.32
N TRP A 9 -6.10 -0.12 4.79
CA TRP A 9 -5.41 0.95 5.53
C TRP A 9 -6.39 2.03 6.02
N GLN A 10 -7.25 2.57 5.15
CA GLN A 10 -8.24 3.60 5.52
C GLN A 10 -9.26 3.08 6.54
N MET A 11 -9.74 1.85 6.41
CA MET A 11 -10.67 1.26 7.36
C MET A 11 -10.03 1.05 8.74
N ARG A 12 -8.76 0.63 8.78
CA ARG A 12 -8.01 0.51 10.05
C ARG A 12 -7.75 1.86 10.69
N MET A 13 -7.41 2.88 9.91
CA MET A 13 -7.32 4.26 10.41
C MET A 13 -8.64 4.71 11.04
N ALA A 14 -9.79 4.32 10.49
CA ALA A 14 -11.12 4.61 11.03
C ALA A 14 -11.49 3.77 12.28
N GLY A 15 -10.55 2.98 12.81
CA GLY A 15 -10.74 2.16 14.01
C GLY A 15 -11.39 0.80 13.76
N LEU A 16 -11.49 0.35 12.51
CA LEU A 16 -12.00 -0.98 12.18
C LEU A 16 -10.87 -2.01 12.29
N ASP A 17 -10.87 -2.76 13.39
CA ASP A 17 -9.77 -3.66 13.74
C ASP A 17 -9.81 -4.99 12.94
N ASN A 18 -11.01 -5.47 12.56
CA ASN A 18 -11.19 -6.73 11.83
C ASN A 18 -11.37 -6.54 10.32
N VAL A 19 -10.35 -6.02 9.66
CA VAL A 19 -10.33 -5.80 8.21
C VAL A 19 -9.22 -6.62 7.58
N LYS A 20 -9.59 -7.40 6.55
CA LYS A 20 -8.72 -8.38 5.89
C LYS A 20 -8.68 -8.15 4.38
N LEU A 21 -7.57 -8.56 3.76
CA LEU A 21 -7.42 -8.64 2.32
C LEU A 21 -7.68 -10.06 1.85
N LEU A 22 -8.32 -10.20 0.69
CA LEU A 22 -8.36 -11.47 -0.03
C LEU A 22 -6.95 -11.78 -0.56
N TYR A 23 -6.34 -12.86 -0.07
CA TYR A 23 -4.99 -13.27 -0.46
C TYR A 23 -4.92 -13.53 -1.97
N GLY A 24 -4.07 -12.80 -2.71
CA GLY A 24 -3.99 -12.85 -4.17
C GLY A 24 -5.17 -12.20 -4.94
N GLY A 25 -6.18 -11.71 -4.22
CA GLY A 25 -7.36 -11.07 -4.79
C GLY A 25 -8.21 -11.99 -5.69
N LEU A 26 -9.06 -11.37 -6.51
CA LEU A 26 -10.00 -12.10 -7.38
C LEU A 26 -9.29 -12.93 -8.46
N ALA A 27 -8.10 -12.49 -8.92
CA ALA A 27 -7.34 -13.22 -9.92
C ALA A 27 -6.91 -14.59 -9.40
N TYR A 28 -6.26 -14.62 -8.22
CA TYR A 28 -5.84 -15.86 -7.59
C TYR A 28 -7.01 -16.73 -7.14
N TRP A 29 -8.10 -16.11 -6.67
CA TRP A 29 -9.34 -16.83 -6.35
C TRP A 29 -9.87 -17.66 -7.53
N LYS A 30 -9.88 -17.06 -8.73
CA LYS A 30 -10.28 -17.73 -9.97
C LYS A 30 -9.28 -18.80 -10.40
N GLU A 31 -7.98 -18.54 -10.26
CA GLU A 31 -6.91 -19.51 -10.56
C GLU A 31 -7.05 -20.79 -9.73
N LEU A 32 -7.44 -20.66 -8.46
CA LEU A 32 -7.72 -21.79 -7.56
C LEU A 32 -9.04 -22.53 -7.88
N GLY A 33 -9.79 -22.10 -8.89
CA GLY A 33 -11.03 -22.75 -9.31
C GLY A 33 -12.22 -22.48 -8.40
N TYR A 34 -12.14 -21.47 -7.52
CA TYR A 34 -13.26 -21.11 -6.67
C TYR A 34 -14.38 -20.42 -7.46
N GLU A 35 -15.61 -20.62 -7.00
CA GLU A 35 -16.80 -20.08 -7.64
C GLU A 35 -16.82 -18.55 -7.59
N VAL A 36 -17.39 -17.96 -8.64
CA VAL A 36 -17.68 -16.54 -8.76
C VAL A 36 -19.09 -16.39 -9.32
N THR A 37 -19.80 -15.35 -8.91
CA THR A 37 -21.11 -15.01 -9.48
C THR A 37 -21.09 -13.63 -10.14
N LYS A 38 -21.98 -13.44 -11.11
CA LYS A 38 -22.31 -12.13 -11.69
C LYS A 38 -23.69 -11.64 -11.24
N ASP A 39 -24.39 -12.43 -10.43
CA ASP A 39 -25.67 -12.05 -9.85
C ASP A 39 -25.48 -10.80 -8.99
N ALA A 40 -26.49 -9.93 -9.02
CA ALA A 40 -26.46 -8.75 -8.17
C ALA A 40 -26.43 -9.17 -6.69
N ALA A 41 -25.48 -8.61 -5.94
CA ALA A 41 -25.52 -8.75 -4.50
C ALA A 41 -26.82 -8.11 -3.95
N PRO A 42 -27.46 -8.72 -2.94
CA PRO A 42 -28.59 -8.08 -2.29
C PRO A 42 -28.17 -6.72 -1.73
N ALA A 43 -29.10 -5.77 -1.72
CA ALA A 43 -28.83 -4.47 -1.12
C ALA A 43 -28.32 -4.65 0.32
N PRO A 44 -27.23 -3.98 0.72
CA PRO A 44 -26.71 -4.10 2.07
C PRO A 44 -27.80 -3.66 3.06
N THR A 45 -28.04 -4.47 4.08
CA THR A 45 -28.95 -4.08 5.17
C THR A 45 -28.24 -3.02 6.02
N PRO A 46 -28.88 -1.87 6.29
CA PRO A 46 -28.30 -0.86 7.18
C PRO A 46 -27.95 -1.49 8.53
N SER A 47 -26.68 -1.38 8.93
CA SER A 47 -26.23 -1.78 10.26
C SER A 47 -26.27 -0.58 11.19
N THR A 48 -26.83 -0.78 12.38
CA THR A 48 -26.74 0.18 13.49
C THR A 48 -25.66 -0.30 14.45
N GLY A 49 -24.86 0.63 14.99
CA GLY A 49 -23.82 0.31 15.97
C GLY A 49 -22.38 0.27 15.44
N LEU A 50 -22.16 0.54 14.14
CA LEU A 50 -20.81 0.86 13.66
C LEU A 50 -20.41 2.25 14.16
N VAL A 51 -19.46 2.29 15.10
CA VAL A 51 -18.86 3.53 15.59
C VAL A 51 -17.45 3.61 15.04
N LEU A 52 -17.20 4.58 14.17
CA LEU A 52 -15.84 4.88 13.73
C LEU A 52 -15.11 5.62 14.85
N LYS A 53 -13.84 5.31 15.02
CA LYS A 53 -12.94 6.10 15.87
C LYS A 53 -12.47 7.31 15.09
N ASP A 54 -11.92 8.30 15.79
CA ASP A 54 -11.10 9.31 15.14
C ASP A 54 -9.96 8.64 14.37
N PHE A 55 -9.55 9.25 13.25
CA PHE A 55 -8.48 8.68 12.46
C PHE A 55 -7.20 8.57 13.27
N ASP A 56 -6.65 7.35 13.29
CA ASP A 56 -5.32 7.12 13.84
C ASP A 56 -4.27 7.71 12.89
N GLU A 57 -3.85 8.96 13.19
CA GLU A 57 -2.86 9.69 12.40
C GLU A 57 -1.46 9.04 12.44
N SER A 58 -1.20 8.03 13.31
CA SER A 58 0.07 7.30 13.29
C SER A 58 0.30 6.51 12.00
N TYR A 59 -0.76 6.24 11.24
CA TYR A 59 -0.71 5.58 9.93
C TYR A 59 -0.45 6.54 8.77
N ARG A 60 -0.27 7.84 9.02
CA ARG A 60 -0.19 8.87 7.98
C ARG A 60 1.03 9.76 8.19
N ALA A 61 1.80 9.93 7.12
CA ALA A 61 2.80 10.99 7.02
C ALA A 61 2.21 12.22 6.31
N THR A 62 2.34 13.40 6.91
CA THR A 62 1.96 14.67 6.27
C THR A 62 3.12 15.22 5.44
N LYS A 63 2.81 16.16 4.52
CA LYS A 63 3.85 16.88 3.76
C LYS A 63 4.87 17.56 4.68
N ASP A 64 4.40 18.20 5.74
CA ASP A 64 5.27 18.92 6.67
C ASP A 64 6.14 17.94 7.48
N TYR A 65 5.56 16.82 7.94
CA TYR A 65 6.32 15.75 8.58
C TYR A 65 7.44 15.22 7.67
N VAL A 66 7.14 14.91 6.41
CA VAL A 66 8.15 14.42 5.45
C VAL A 66 9.24 15.47 5.25
N LYS A 67 8.87 16.75 5.07
CA LYS A 67 9.82 17.84 4.88
C LYS A 67 10.76 18.03 6.07
N GLU A 68 10.25 17.92 7.30
CA GLU A 68 11.02 18.09 8.54
C GLU A 68 11.93 16.90 8.87
N ASN A 69 11.65 15.73 8.29
CA ASN A 69 12.34 14.47 8.58
C ASN A 69 13.08 13.87 7.37
N LEU A 70 13.32 14.65 6.31
CA LEU A 70 14.01 14.20 5.08
C LEU A 70 15.34 13.48 5.33
N ASP A 71 16.09 13.92 6.35
CA ASP A 71 17.41 13.35 6.69
C ASP A 71 17.35 12.36 7.87
N LYS A 72 16.15 12.05 8.39
CA LYS A 72 15.93 11.23 9.59
C LYS A 72 15.09 9.98 9.35
N THR A 73 14.14 10.05 8.42
CA THR A 73 13.25 8.94 8.07
C THR A 73 13.62 8.43 6.69
N VAL A 74 13.50 7.13 6.48
CA VAL A 74 13.70 6.53 5.16
C VAL A 74 12.44 6.76 4.33
N ILE A 75 12.59 7.40 3.17
CA ILE A 75 11.47 7.61 2.25
C ILE A 75 11.53 6.55 1.16
N ILE A 76 10.44 5.82 0.98
CA ILE A 76 10.31 4.74 0.00
C ILE A 76 9.31 5.18 -1.06
N ASP A 77 9.79 5.37 -2.29
CA ASP A 77 8.96 5.65 -3.47
C ASP A 77 8.60 4.34 -4.14
N VAL A 78 7.30 4.00 -4.16
CA VAL A 78 6.84 2.71 -4.69
C VAL A 78 6.32 2.76 -6.11
N ARG A 79 6.49 3.89 -6.79
CA ARG A 79 6.06 4.10 -8.18
C ARG A 79 6.97 3.38 -9.17
N THR A 80 6.62 3.44 -10.45
CA THR A 80 7.46 2.87 -11.52
C THR A 80 8.78 3.62 -11.66
N GLU A 81 9.80 2.96 -12.22
CA GLU A 81 11.11 3.58 -12.47
C GLU A 81 10.99 4.84 -13.34
N LYS A 82 10.06 4.80 -14.29
CA LYS A 82 9.78 5.92 -15.19
C LYS A 82 9.25 7.13 -14.42
N GLU A 83 8.33 6.93 -13.48
CA GLU A 83 7.81 7.99 -12.60
C GLU A 83 8.88 8.50 -11.63
N PHE A 84 9.66 7.59 -11.02
CA PHE A 84 10.77 7.94 -10.13
C PHE A 84 11.81 8.82 -10.84
N LYS A 85 12.16 8.49 -12.09
CA LYS A 85 13.07 9.28 -12.94
C LYS A 85 12.46 10.57 -13.49
N GLY A 86 11.18 10.81 -13.22
CA GLY A 86 10.52 12.09 -13.47
C GLY A 86 9.72 12.19 -14.75
N SER A 87 9.18 11.07 -15.24
CA SER A 87 8.04 11.13 -16.17
C SER A 87 6.89 11.93 -15.55
N GLN A 88 6.19 12.67 -16.43
CA GLN A 88 5.04 13.49 -16.09
C GLN A 88 3.78 13.01 -16.86
N ASP A 89 3.78 11.75 -17.27
CA ASP A 89 2.75 11.17 -18.14
C ASP A 89 1.39 11.10 -17.43
N ALA A 90 1.36 11.12 -16.09
CA ALA A 90 0.13 11.17 -15.30
C ALA A 90 -0.31 12.61 -14.97
N GLY A 91 0.33 13.62 -15.55
CA GLY A 91 -0.02 15.03 -15.38
C GLY A 91 0.63 15.71 -14.18
N GLU A 92 1.73 15.16 -13.67
CA GLU A 92 2.50 15.73 -12.58
C GLU A 92 3.01 17.13 -12.96
N ALA A 93 2.87 18.10 -12.06
CA ALA A 93 3.36 19.47 -12.30
C ALA A 93 4.90 19.55 -12.39
N ARG A 94 5.60 18.63 -11.73
CA ARG A 94 7.05 18.53 -11.72
C ARG A 94 7.46 17.06 -11.73
N GLY A 95 8.34 16.69 -12.66
CA GLY A 95 8.97 15.38 -12.68
C GLY A 95 9.98 15.18 -11.54
N GLY A 96 10.08 13.94 -11.07
CA GLY A 96 11.13 13.43 -10.20
C GLY A 96 10.56 12.65 -9.03
N HIS A 97 11.33 12.60 -7.95
CA HIS A 97 11.00 11.98 -6.69
C HIS A 97 11.48 12.87 -5.53
N ILE A 98 11.07 12.53 -4.31
CA ILE A 98 11.53 13.22 -3.11
C ILE A 98 13.04 12.96 -2.95
N LYS A 99 13.83 14.01 -2.73
CA LYS A 99 15.29 13.90 -2.59
C LYS A 99 15.64 12.87 -1.51
N GLY A 100 16.49 11.90 -1.86
CA GLY A 100 16.95 10.86 -0.94
C GLY A 100 16.06 9.62 -0.87
N ALA A 101 14.90 9.62 -1.53
CA ALA A 101 14.01 8.46 -1.53
C ALA A 101 14.67 7.22 -2.14
N LYS A 102 14.41 6.07 -1.53
CA LYS A 102 14.74 4.74 -2.05
C LYS A 102 13.61 4.31 -2.97
N MET A 103 13.95 3.88 -4.18
CA MET A 103 12.95 3.33 -5.10
C MET A 103 12.74 1.85 -4.80
N LEU A 104 11.49 1.44 -4.61
CA LEU A 104 11.10 0.04 -4.46
C LEU A 104 9.72 -0.15 -5.08
N LEU A 105 9.64 -0.68 -6.29
CA LEU A 105 8.34 -0.82 -6.96
C LEU A 105 7.43 -1.77 -6.16
N TRP A 106 6.22 -1.32 -5.79
CA TRP A 106 5.31 -2.13 -4.94
C TRP A 106 5.01 -3.52 -5.50
N LYS A 107 5.05 -3.67 -6.83
CA LYS A 107 4.81 -4.95 -7.51
C LYS A 107 5.89 -5.99 -7.22
N ASP A 108 7.11 -5.57 -6.89
CA ASP A 108 8.22 -6.47 -6.60
C ASP A 108 7.99 -7.25 -5.31
N LEU A 109 7.10 -6.76 -4.43
CA LEU A 109 6.66 -7.43 -3.20
C LEU A 109 5.59 -8.51 -3.42
N LEU A 110 5.17 -8.71 -4.67
CA LEU A 110 4.12 -9.67 -5.04
C LEU A 110 4.68 -10.78 -5.93
N ASN A 111 4.05 -11.94 -5.87
CA ASN A 111 4.22 -13.02 -6.84
C ASN A 111 3.38 -12.76 -8.09
N GLU A 112 3.62 -13.53 -9.16
CA GLU A 112 2.90 -13.37 -10.44
C GLU A 112 1.38 -13.49 -10.30
N ASN A 113 0.90 -14.34 -9.38
CA ASN A 113 -0.52 -14.49 -9.05
C ASN A 113 -1.05 -13.43 -8.06
N ALA A 114 -0.31 -12.33 -7.89
CA ALA A 114 -0.63 -11.20 -7.01
C ALA A 114 -0.72 -11.53 -5.51
N THR A 115 -0.29 -12.72 -5.08
CA THR A 115 -0.10 -13.01 -3.65
C THR A 115 1.13 -12.24 -3.13
N PRO A 116 1.13 -11.77 -1.87
CA PRO A 116 2.36 -11.26 -1.25
C PRO A 116 3.45 -12.32 -1.22
N LYS A 117 4.69 -11.90 -1.45
CA LYS A 117 5.88 -12.69 -1.17
C LYS A 117 5.99 -13.06 0.31
N SER A 118 6.82 -14.04 0.63
CA SER A 118 7.04 -14.41 2.03
C SER A 118 7.62 -13.23 2.82
N PRO A 119 7.40 -13.18 4.15
CA PRO A 119 8.02 -12.15 4.99
C PRO A 119 9.55 -12.09 4.86
N GLU A 120 10.21 -13.22 4.63
CA GLU A 120 11.65 -13.34 4.43
C GLU A 120 12.07 -12.72 3.10
N GLU A 121 11.41 -13.07 1.99
CA GLU A 121 11.66 -12.46 0.68
C GLU A 121 11.44 -10.94 0.71
N ILE A 122 10.38 -10.47 1.36
CA ILE A 122 10.08 -9.04 1.49
C ILE A 122 11.20 -8.32 2.25
N LYS A 123 11.69 -8.91 3.36
CA LYS A 123 12.81 -8.36 4.11
C LYS A 123 14.08 -8.27 3.27
N GLU A 124 14.37 -9.29 2.45
CA GLU A 124 15.51 -9.29 1.55
C GLU A 124 15.39 -8.19 0.48
N ILE A 125 14.22 -8.04 -0.13
CA ILE A 125 13.95 -6.99 -1.14
C ILE A 125 14.10 -5.59 -0.52
N MET A 126 13.53 -5.37 0.68
CA MET A 126 13.66 -4.10 1.39
C MET A 126 15.12 -3.82 1.80
N ALA A 127 15.84 -4.83 2.29
CA ALA A 127 17.25 -4.69 2.66
C ALA A 127 18.13 -4.36 1.45
N ALA A 128 17.85 -4.93 0.28
CA ALA A 128 18.53 -4.60 -0.97
C ALA A 128 18.29 -3.13 -1.41
N ALA A 129 17.14 -2.55 -1.06
CA ALA A 129 16.87 -1.12 -1.22
C ALA A 129 17.48 -0.24 -0.11
N GLY A 130 18.16 -0.84 0.86
CA GLY A 130 18.76 -0.16 2.01
C GLY A 130 17.74 0.22 3.08
N VAL A 131 16.70 -0.60 3.26
CA VAL A 131 15.66 -0.43 4.29
C VAL A 131 15.61 -1.68 5.17
N THR A 132 15.65 -1.48 6.48
CA THR A 132 15.63 -2.53 7.50
C THR A 132 14.38 -2.41 8.38
N PRO A 133 13.99 -3.48 9.10
CA PRO A 133 12.86 -3.43 10.03
C PRO A 133 13.03 -2.43 11.19
N GLU A 134 14.27 -2.01 11.47
CA GLU A 134 14.60 -1.05 12.52
C GLU A 134 14.49 0.42 12.06
N ASP A 135 14.40 0.67 10.75
CA ASP A 135 14.26 2.01 10.21
C ASP A 135 12.84 2.56 10.47
N ASP A 136 12.76 3.84 10.82
CA ASP A 136 11.53 4.59 10.67
C ASP A 136 11.39 4.98 9.18
N PHE A 137 10.28 4.58 8.55
CA PHE A 137 10.11 4.78 7.12
C PHE A 137 8.71 5.24 6.72
N VAL A 138 8.66 6.03 5.65
CA VAL A 138 7.44 6.52 5.01
C VAL A 138 7.38 5.97 3.58
N VAL A 139 6.21 5.44 3.20
CA VAL A 139 5.94 4.94 1.85
C VAL A 139 5.05 5.92 1.11
N TYR A 140 5.34 6.20 -0.17
CA TYR A 140 4.48 7.00 -1.06
C TYR A 140 4.43 6.48 -2.50
#